data_AF-A0A964XIX3-F1
#
_entry.id   AF-A0A964XIX3-F1
#
_cell.length_a   1.000
_cell.length_b   1.000
_cell.length_c   1.000
_cell.angle_alpha   90.00
_cell.angle_beta   90.00
_cell.angle_gamma   90.00
#
_symmetry.space_group_name_H-M   'P 1'
#
loop_
_entity.id
_entity.type
_entity.pdbx_description
1 polymer ?
#
loop_
_entity_poly.entity_id
_entity_poly.type
_entity_poly.pdbx_seq_one_letter_code
_entity_poly.pdbx_strand_id
1 'polypeptide(L)'
;MSTSLATQIEHAHERARRRFTACAEGLLRLEAQRVSVTRLVTHAQAQVESDGDASEAWERFQEDLEEDRQSLDVLYHEFQMGQSSAVRIMKQAAQGRGTRGQLELLDSLEVFLRSRQAILAEVFAEGQERLEHCRALERTLRDGTSS
;
A
#
# COMPACT_ATOMS: atom_id res chain seq x y z
N MET A 1 -7.35 32.79 -25.72
CA MET A 1 -5.98 32.96 -25.21
C MET A 1 -5.29 31.61 -25.23
N SER A 2 -4.13 31.47 -25.88
CA SER A 2 -3.39 30.19 -25.94
C SER A 2 -2.49 30.06 -24.71
N THR A 3 -2.61 28.97 -23.96
CA THR A 3 -1.80 28.69 -22.76
C THR A 3 -0.35 28.46 -23.18
N SER A 4 0.60 29.20 -22.61
CA SER A 4 2.03 29.02 -22.93
C SER A 4 2.51 27.61 -22.54
N LEU A 5 3.51 27.07 -23.24
CA LEU A 5 4.12 25.79 -22.89
C LEU A 5 4.67 25.79 -21.45
N ALA A 6 5.25 26.91 -21.01
CA ALA A 6 5.74 27.06 -19.64
C ALA A 6 4.60 26.88 -18.61
N THR A 7 3.46 27.51 -18.84
CA THR A 7 2.27 27.35 -17.99
C THR A 7 1.72 25.92 -18.02
N GLN A 8 1.73 25.25 -19.18
CA GLN A 8 1.31 23.85 -19.28
C GLN A 8 2.22 22.93 -18.44
N ILE A 9 3.53 23.16 -18.49
CA ILE A 9 4.54 22.43 -17.72
C ILE A 9 4.34 22.65 -16.22
N GLU A 10 4.10 23.89 -15.78
CA GLU A 10 3.82 24.20 -14.37
C GLU A 10 2.58 23.46 -13.86
N HIS A 11 1.50 23.46 -14.65
CA HIS A 11 0.29 22.72 -14.29
C HIS A 11 0.52 21.21 -14.24
N ALA A 12 1.26 20.64 -15.20
CA ALA A 12 1.57 19.20 -15.21
C ALA A 12 2.40 18.79 -14.00
N HIS A 13 3.39 19.61 -13.61
CA HIS A 13 4.16 19.42 -12.37
C HIS A 13 3.27 19.41 -11.13
N GLU A 14 2.36 20.38 -11.01
CA GLU A 14 1.48 20.46 -9.85
C GLU A 14 0.55 19.24 -9.75
N ARG A 15 0.00 18.77 -10.88
CA ARG A 15 -0.83 17.54 -10.91
C ARG A 15 -0.02 16.30 -10.53
N ALA A 16 1.16 16.12 -11.13
CA ALA A 16 2.05 15.00 -10.81
C ALA A 16 2.47 15.02 -9.32
N ARG A 17 2.79 16.20 -8.78
CA ARG A 17 3.16 16.38 -7.37
C ARG A 17 2.02 15.96 -6.42
N ARG A 18 0.81 16.46 -6.64
CA ARG A 18 -0.36 16.11 -5.81
C ARG A 18 -0.62 14.60 -5.79
N ARG A 19 -0.55 13.97 -6.98
CA ARG A 19 -0.74 12.52 -7.11
C ARG A 19 0.39 11.74 -6.43
N PHE A 20 1.63 12.20 -6.57
CA PHE A 20 2.77 11.58 -5.92
C PHE A 20 2.61 11.58 -4.39
N THR A 21 2.21 12.71 -3.80
CA THR A 21 1.92 12.82 -2.37
C THR A 21 0.82 11.86 -1.94
N ALA A 22 -0.29 11.81 -2.67
CA ALA A 22 -1.40 10.89 -2.35
C ALA A 22 -0.97 9.42 -2.41
N CYS A 23 -0.16 9.02 -3.40
CA CYS A 23 0.40 7.67 -3.46
C CYS A 23 1.35 7.38 -2.29
N ALA A 24 2.17 8.36 -1.88
CA ALA A 24 3.06 8.21 -0.73
C ALA A 24 2.29 8.00 0.57
N GLU A 25 1.20 8.75 0.78
CA GLU A 25 0.30 8.57 1.91
C GLU A 25 -0.39 7.19 1.89
N GLY A 26 -0.85 6.75 0.71
CA GLY A 26 -1.43 5.42 0.54
C GLY A 26 -0.43 4.30 0.89
N LEU A 27 0.84 4.45 0.49
CA LEU A 27 1.89 3.49 0.83
C LEU A 27 2.15 3.40 2.33
N LEU A 28 2.15 4.54 3.05
CA LEU A 28 2.29 4.55 4.51
C LEU A 28 1.14 3.82 5.21
N ARG A 29 -0.10 3.94 4.68
CA ARG A 29 -1.25 3.23 5.22
C ARG A 29 -1.16 1.72 4.96
N LEU A 30 -0.73 1.31 3.77
CA LEU A 30 -0.47 -0.09 3.44
C LEU A 30 0.61 -0.68 4.35
N GLU A 31 1.67 0.08 4.64
CA GLU A 31 2.69 -0.34 5.61
C GLU A 31 2.12 -0.55 7.01
N ALA A 32 1.25 0.33 7.49
CA ALA A 32 0.61 0.18 8.80
C ALA A 32 -0.27 -1.09 8.87
N GLN A 33 -0.96 -1.45 7.78
CA GLN A 33 -1.72 -2.70 7.67
C GLN A 33 -0.80 -3.92 7.71
N ARG A 34 0.28 -3.92 6.90
CA ARG A 34 1.29 -4.99 6.88
C ARG A 34 1.89 -5.25 8.25
N VAL A 35 2.24 -4.19 8.99
CA VAL A 35 2.73 -4.28 10.38
C VAL A 35 1.66 -4.86 11.31
N SER A 36 0.40 -4.49 11.14
CA SER A 36 -0.70 -5.00 11.96
C SER A 36 -0.93 -6.49 11.74
N VAL A 37 -0.98 -6.95 10.49
CA VAL A 37 -1.12 -8.37 10.15
C VAL A 37 0.08 -9.17 10.66
N THR A 38 1.30 -8.65 10.49
CA THR A 38 2.51 -9.30 11.02
C THR A 38 2.42 -9.53 12.53
N ARG A 39 1.91 -8.55 13.29
CA ARG A 39 1.71 -8.71 14.74
C ARG A 39 0.68 -9.78 15.08
N LEU A 40 -0.41 -9.86 14.32
CA LEU A 40 -1.43 -10.90 14.50
C LEU A 40 -0.85 -12.28 14.22
N VAL A 41 -0.07 -12.45 13.15
CA VAL A 41 0.64 -13.71 12.85
C VAL A 41 1.51 -14.12 14.02
N THR A 42 2.37 -13.21 14.51
CA THR A 42 3.26 -13.51 15.65
C THR A 42 2.48 -13.90 16.90
N HIS A 43 1.34 -13.28 17.15
CA HIS A 43 0.50 -13.63 18.29
C HIS A 43 -0.17 -15.00 18.11
N ALA A 44 -0.77 -15.27 16.94
CA ALA A 44 -1.39 -16.55 16.64
C ALA A 44 -0.38 -17.71 16.73
N GLN A 45 0.82 -17.52 16.18
CA GLN A 45 1.92 -18.49 16.29
C GLN A 45 2.28 -18.76 17.76
N ALA A 46 2.38 -17.72 18.60
CA ALA A 46 2.68 -17.90 20.01
C ALA A 46 1.56 -18.65 20.76
N GLN A 47 0.28 -18.47 20.37
CA GLN A 47 -0.84 -19.23 20.95
C GLN A 47 -0.72 -20.72 20.57
N VAL A 48 -0.49 -21.02 19.28
CA VAL A 48 -0.30 -22.38 18.78
C VAL A 48 0.87 -23.08 19.46
N GLU A 49 1.98 -22.39 19.68
CA GLU A 49 3.16 -22.95 20.36
C GLU A 49 2.94 -23.16 21.87
N SER A 50 2.06 -22.37 22.51
CA SER A 50 1.83 -22.44 23.95
C SER A 50 0.77 -23.44 24.37
N ASP A 51 -0.28 -23.62 23.56
CA ASP A 51 -1.31 -24.62 23.76
C ASP A 51 -0.79 -25.93 23.14
N GLY A 52 -0.33 -26.87 23.98
CA GLY A 52 0.21 -28.16 23.51
C GLY A 52 -0.77 -29.03 22.70
N ASP A 53 -2.05 -28.65 22.67
CA ASP A 53 -3.09 -29.03 21.71
C ASP A 53 -3.69 -27.72 21.15
N ALA A 54 -2.98 -27.04 20.26
CA ALA A 54 -3.50 -25.86 19.59
C ALA A 54 -4.84 -26.22 18.94
N SER A 55 -5.90 -25.48 19.27
CA SER A 55 -7.19 -25.69 18.59
C SER A 55 -6.95 -25.57 17.09
N GLU A 56 -7.47 -26.51 16.30
CA GLU A 56 -7.45 -26.47 14.83
C GLU A 56 -7.88 -25.10 14.27
N ALA A 57 -8.69 -24.35 15.02
CA ALA A 57 -9.09 -23.00 14.70
C ALA A 57 -7.95 -21.96 14.79
N TRP A 58 -7.01 -22.09 15.73
CA TRP A 58 -5.83 -21.23 15.84
C TRP A 58 -4.80 -21.53 14.74
N GLU A 59 -4.61 -22.80 14.40
CA GLU A 59 -3.71 -23.20 13.30
C GLU A 59 -4.20 -22.64 11.96
N ARG A 60 -5.49 -22.85 11.63
CA ARG A 60 -6.09 -22.27 10.42
C ARG A 60 -6.02 -20.75 10.40
N PHE A 61 -6.26 -20.10 11.54
CA PHE A 61 -6.16 -18.65 11.64
C PHE A 61 -4.74 -18.13 11.39
N GLN A 62 -3.71 -18.85 11.87
CA GLN A 62 -2.32 -18.53 11.59
C GLN A 62 -2.01 -18.67 10.10
N GLU A 63 -2.42 -19.76 9.47
CA GLU A 63 -2.22 -20.01 8.03
C GLU A 63 -2.83 -18.90 7.17
N ASP A 64 -4.10 -18.55 7.42
CA ASP A 64 -4.80 -17.47 6.71
C ASP A 64 -4.07 -16.12 6.85
N LEU A 65 -3.60 -15.79 8.07
CA LEU A 65 -2.86 -14.57 8.32
C LEU A 65 -1.48 -14.55 7.64
N GLU A 66 -0.82 -15.71 7.52
CA GLU A 66 0.46 -15.82 6.81
C GLU A 66 0.30 -15.58 5.32
N GLU A 67 -0.76 -16.09 4.69
CA GLU A 67 -1.10 -15.82 3.30
C GLU A 67 -1.38 -14.33 3.06
N ASP A 68 -2.16 -13.70 3.94
CA ASP A 68 -2.45 -12.27 3.89
C ASP A 68 -1.16 -11.44 4.07
N ARG A 69 -0.28 -11.82 4.99
CA ARG A 69 1.01 -11.14 5.20
C ARG A 69 1.88 -11.19 3.94
N GLN A 70 2.02 -12.36 3.33
CA GLN A 70 2.82 -12.54 2.11
C GLN A 70 2.26 -11.68 0.96
N SER A 71 0.94 -11.65 0.81
CA SER A 71 0.26 -10.85 -0.19
C SER A 71 0.52 -9.34 0.01
N LEU A 72 0.44 -8.86 1.26
CA LEU A 72 0.73 -7.46 1.60
C LEU A 72 2.21 -7.10 1.41
N ASP A 73 3.13 -8.02 1.70
CA ASP A 73 4.58 -7.84 1.47
C ASP A 73 4.88 -7.63 -0.03
N VAL A 74 4.28 -8.45 -0.91
CA VAL A 74 4.41 -8.31 -2.37
C VAL A 74 3.87 -6.97 -2.84
N LEU A 75 2.62 -6.63 -2.48
CA LEU A 75 1.99 -5.37 -2.87
C LEU A 75 2.81 -4.17 -2.40
N TYR A 76 3.25 -4.18 -1.15
CA TYR A 76 4.07 -3.11 -0.59
C TYR A 76 5.37 -2.92 -1.39
N HIS A 77 6.06 -4.00 -1.73
CA HIS A 77 7.27 -3.94 -2.52
C HIS A 77 7.02 -3.35 -3.92
N GLU A 78 5.96 -3.78 -4.60
CA GLU A 78 5.58 -3.26 -5.92
C GLU A 78 5.32 -1.74 -5.88
N PHE A 79 4.58 -1.27 -4.88
CA PHE A 79 4.30 0.17 -4.73
C PHE A 79 5.54 0.97 -4.36
N GLN A 80 6.44 0.43 -3.52
CA GLN A 80 7.71 1.06 -3.19
C GLN A 80 8.61 1.22 -4.42
N MET A 81 8.67 0.20 -5.28
CA MET A 81 9.40 0.26 -6.56
C MET A 81 8.76 1.25 -7.53
N GLY A 82 7.43 1.32 -7.57
CA GLY A 82 6.68 2.33 -8.31
C GLY A 82 6.98 3.75 -7.85
N GLN A 83 7.00 3.99 -6.53
CA GLN A 83 7.33 5.28 -5.94
C GLN A 83 8.77 5.70 -6.27
N SER A 84 9.72 4.78 -6.19
CA SER A 84 11.12 5.02 -6.57
C SER A 84 11.27 5.42 -8.03
N SER A 85 10.49 4.78 -8.91
CA SER A 85 10.45 5.12 -10.35
C SER A 85 9.83 6.49 -10.58
N ALA A 86 8.75 6.84 -9.87
CA ALA A 86 8.14 8.16 -9.94
C ALA A 86 9.09 9.28 -9.49
N VAL A 87 9.86 9.07 -8.40
CA VAL A 87 10.90 10.01 -7.96
C VAL A 87 11.95 10.23 -9.06
N ARG A 88 12.36 9.16 -9.75
CA ARG A 88 13.34 9.26 -10.85
C ARG A 88 12.80 10.11 -12.01
N ILE A 89 11.54 9.89 -12.41
CA ILE A 89 10.90 10.65 -13.49
C ILE A 89 10.75 12.12 -13.10
N MET A 90 10.32 12.43 -11.86
CA MET A 90 10.25 13.82 -11.36
C MET A 90 11.61 14.52 -11.43
N LYS A 91 12.70 13.83 -11.08
CA LYS A 91 14.07 14.37 -11.18
C LYS A 91 14.47 14.63 -12.63
N GLN A 92 14.17 13.72 -13.55
CA GLN A 92 14.43 13.90 -14.98
C GLN A 92 13.63 15.06 -15.57
N ALA A 93 12.35 15.17 -15.23
CA ALA A 93 11.49 16.28 -15.66
C ALA A 93 12.02 17.64 -15.16
N ALA A 94 12.57 17.70 -13.94
CA ALA A 94 13.18 18.92 -13.40
C ALA A 94 14.46 19.35 -14.15
N GLN A 95 15.16 18.41 -14.82
CA GLN A 95 16.35 18.67 -15.63
C GLN A 95 16.00 19.16 -17.05
N GLY A 96 14.89 18.71 -17.64
CA GLY A 96 14.47 19.03 -19.01
C GLY A 96 13.77 20.38 -19.22
N ARG A 97 14.10 21.40 -18.41
CA ARG A 97 13.35 22.66 -18.24
C ARG A 97 12.85 23.29 -19.56
N GLY A 98 11.54 23.50 -19.66
CA GLY A 98 10.90 24.27 -20.72
C GLY A 98 10.70 23.52 -22.04
N THR A 99 10.96 22.21 -22.08
CA THR A 99 10.83 21.40 -23.30
C THR A 99 9.48 20.69 -23.39
N ARG A 100 9.05 20.37 -24.61
CA ARG A 100 7.86 19.54 -24.83
C ARG A 100 8.04 18.12 -24.26
N GLY A 101 9.26 17.58 -24.33
CA GLY A 101 9.58 16.29 -23.71
C GLY A 101 9.40 16.29 -22.20
N GLN A 102 9.65 17.41 -21.51
CA GLN A 102 9.33 17.54 -20.09
C GLN A 102 7.83 17.40 -19.83
N LEU A 103 6.98 18.03 -20.65
CA LEU A 103 5.53 17.95 -20.51
C LEU A 103 5.04 16.51 -20.69
N GLU A 104 5.51 15.82 -21.74
CA GLU A 104 5.14 14.42 -22.05
C GLU A 104 5.55 13.45 -20.94
N LEU A 105 6.72 13.66 -20.33
CA LEU A 105 7.19 12.90 -19.17
C LEU A 105 6.29 13.11 -17.94
N LEU A 106 5.89 14.36 -17.66
CA LEU A 106 5.03 14.69 -16.53
C LEU A 106 3.60 14.16 -16.69
N ASP A 107 3.04 14.25 -17.90
CA ASP A 107 1.71 13.70 -18.19
C ASP A 107 1.72 12.17 -18.07
N SER A 108 2.76 11.51 -18.57
CA SER A 108 2.93 10.05 -18.43
C SER A 108 3.06 9.63 -16.97
N LEU A 109 3.80 10.41 -16.17
CA LEU A 109 3.91 10.21 -14.73
C LEU A 109 2.56 10.39 -14.01
N GLU A 110 1.80 11.42 -14.39
CA GLU A 110 0.47 11.65 -13.82
C GLU A 110 -0.47 10.46 -14.06
N VAL A 111 -0.49 9.91 -15.29
CA VAL A 111 -1.29 8.73 -15.62
C VAL A 111 -0.88 7.52 -14.79
N PHE A 112 0.43 7.26 -14.69
CA PHE A 112 0.96 6.19 -13.86
C PHE A 112 0.54 6.33 -12.39
N LEU A 113 0.75 7.52 -11.80
CA LEU A 113 0.41 7.77 -10.40
C LEU A 113 -1.10 7.68 -10.15
N ARG A 114 -1.93 8.11 -11.11
CA ARG A 114 -3.38 7.97 -11.01
C ARG A 114 -3.80 6.51 -10.94
N SER A 115 -3.23 5.65 -11.78
CA SER A 115 -3.49 4.20 -11.73
C SER A 115 -3.07 3.62 -10.39
N ARG A 116 -1.86 3.95 -9.92
CA ARG A 116 -1.36 3.46 -8.62
C ARG A 116 -2.18 3.92 -7.43
N GLN A 117 -2.65 5.17 -7.44
CA GLN A 117 -3.51 5.69 -6.38
C GLN A 117 -4.84 4.93 -6.31
N ALA A 118 -5.43 4.57 -7.45
CA ALA A 118 -6.69 3.80 -7.47
C ALA A 118 -6.50 2.41 -6.85
N ILE A 119 -5.45 1.70 -7.25
CA ILE A 119 -5.15 0.36 -6.72
C ILE A 119 -4.83 0.43 -5.22
N LEU A 120 -4.05 1.43 -4.76
CA LEU A 120 -3.77 1.62 -3.33
C LEU A 120 -5.05 1.84 -2.51
N ALA A 121 -6.02 2.59 -3.04
CA ALA A 121 -7.27 2.84 -2.34
C ALA A 121 -8.11 1.58 -2.19
N GLU A 122 -8.18 0.75 -3.24
CA GLU A 122 -8.89 -0.54 -3.25
C GLU A 122 -8.23 -1.54 -2.28
N VAL A 123 -6.91 -1.75 -2.43
CA VAL A 123 -6.13 -2.63 -1.55
C VAL A 123 -6.25 -2.21 -0.08
N PHE A 124 -6.19 -0.90 0.20
CA PHE A 124 -6.33 -0.41 1.57
C PHE A 124 -7.74 -0.67 2.13
N ALA A 125 -8.80 -0.44 1.36
CA ALA A 125 -10.16 -0.68 1.81
C ALA A 125 -10.39 -2.16 2.14
N GLU A 126 -10.00 -3.05 1.22
CA GLU A 126 -10.10 -4.50 1.44
C GLU A 126 -9.25 -4.97 2.62
N GLY A 127 -8.00 -4.50 2.71
CA GLY A 127 -7.10 -4.86 3.79
C GLY A 127 -7.60 -4.41 5.16
N GLN A 128 -8.34 -3.29 5.23
CA GLN A 128 -8.90 -2.79 6.49
C GLN A 128 -10.06 -3.65 6.96
N GLU A 129 -10.97 -4.03 6.05
CA GLU A 129 -12.09 -4.93 6.34
C GLU A 129 -11.59 -6.30 6.82
N ARG A 130 -10.60 -6.88 6.10
CA ARG A 130 -9.98 -8.14 6.51
C ARG A 130 -9.33 -8.02 7.89
N LEU A 131 -8.55 -6.96 8.15
CA LEU A 131 -7.88 -6.77 9.43
C LEU A 131 -8.88 -6.65 10.60
N GLU A 132 -10.03 -6.00 10.37
CA GLU A 132 -11.11 -5.93 11.36
C GLU A 132 -11.74 -7.30 11.62
N HIS A 133 -11.95 -8.09 10.56
CA HIS A 133 -12.42 -9.47 10.67
C HIS A 133 -11.43 -10.34 11.46
N CYS A 134 -10.15 -10.32 11.12
CA CYS A 134 -9.11 -11.08 11.82
C CYS A 134 -9.05 -10.72 13.32
N ARG A 135 -9.16 -9.43 13.68
CA ARG A 135 -9.21 -8.98 15.07
C ARG A 135 -10.47 -9.41 15.82
N ALA A 136 -11.59 -9.58 15.12
CA ALA A 136 -12.82 -10.12 15.72
C ALA A 136 -12.70 -11.63 15.96
N LEU A 137 -12.13 -12.35 15.00
CA LEU A 137 -11.88 -13.78 15.10
C LEU A 137 -10.88 -14.09 16.22
N GLU A 138 -9.75 -13.39 16.27
CA GLU A 138 -8.74 -13.52 17.33
C GLU A 138 -9.35 -13.38 18.74
N ARG A 139 -10.22 -12.38 18.94
CA ARG A 139 -10.93 -12.20 20.23
C ARG A 139 -11.85 -13.37 20.55
N THR A 140 -12.60 -13.85 19.56
CA THR A 140 -13.51 -14.99 19.73
C THR A 140 -12.75 -16.26 20.10
N LEU A 141 -11.61 -16.53 19.44
CA LEU A 141 -10.75 -17.68 19.73
C LEU A 141 -10.18 -17.59 21.15
N ARG A 142 -9.73 -16.41 21.56
CA ARG A 142 -9.20 -16.17 22.91
C ARG A 142 -10.26 -16.34 24.01
N ASP A 143 -11.48 -15.88 23.77
CA ASP A 143 -12.57 -16.02 24.74
C ASP A 143 -13.02 -17.50 24.85
N GLY A 144 -12.96 -18.24 23.73
CA GLY A 144 -13.28 -19.67 23.69
C GLY A 144 -12.24 -20.58 24.37
N THR A 145 -10.96 -20.20 24.42
CA THR A 145 -9.93 -20.93 25.17
C THR A 145 -9.94 -20.64 26.67
N SER A 146 -10.73 -19.66 27.14
CA SER A 146 -10.80 -19.26 28.56
C SER A 146 -11.90 -19.97 29.37
N SER A 147 -12.64 -20.93 28.80
CA SER A 147 -13.70 -21.72 29.47
C SER A 147 -13.33 -23.19 29.62
#